data_AF-A0AAV1CK88-F1
#
_entry.id   AF-A0AAV1CK88-F1
#
_cell.length_a   1.000
_cell.length_b   1.000
_cell.length_c   1.000
_cell.angle_alpha   90.00
_cell.angle_beta   90.00
_cell.angle_gamma   90.00
#
_symmetry.space_group_name_H-M   'P 1'
#
loop_
_entity.id
_entity.type
_entity.pdbx_description
1 polymer ?
#
loop_
_entity_poly.entity_id
_entity_poly.type
_entity_poly.pdbx_seq_one_letter_code
_entity_poly.pdbx_strand_id
1 'polypeptide(L)'
;MRENDDQKTVAAMDMLVPRVGELIGGSQREERLEMLEKRLDDLKLSKESYWWYLDLRRYGSVPHAGFGLGFERLVQFATGIDNIRDAIPFPRTPGSAEF
;
A
#
# COMPACT_ATOMS: atom_id res chain seq x y z
N MET A 1 3.20 6.34 -5.96
CA MET A 1 1.87 6.30 -6.61
C MET A 1 1.97 7.13 -7.88
N ARG A 2 1.19 6.86 -8.92
CA ARG A 2 1.23 7.66 -10.15
C ARG A 2 0.83 9.11 -9.86
N GLU A 3 1.67 10.05 -10.27
CA GLU A 3 1.34 11.48 -10.17
C GLU A 3 0.28 11.84 -11.22
N ASN A 4 -0.77 12.54 -10.78
CA ASN A 4 -1.85 13.00 -11.64
C ASN A 4 -1.43 14.23 -12.45
N ASP A 5 -2.16 14.51 -13.53
CA ASP A 5 -1.84 15.59 -14.46
C ASP A 5 -1.97 16.98 -13.81
N ASP A 6 -2.66 17.08 -12.66
CA ASP A 6 -2.75 18.29 -11.85
C ASP A 6 -1.45 18.65 -11.10
N GLN A 7 -0.46 17.73 -11.07
CA GLN A 7 0.80 17.83 -10.34
C GLN A 7 0.64 18.12 -8.84
N LYS A 8 -0.54 17.88 -8.28
CA LYS A 8 -0.89 18.13 -6.87
C LYS A 8 -1.31 16.86 -6.16
N THR A 9 -1.91 15.93 -6.89
CA THR A 9 -2.47 14.70 -6.35
C THR A 9 -1.87 13.47 -7.01
N VAL A 10 -2.19 12.31 -6.46
CA VAL A 10 -1.78 11.01 -6.98
C VAL A 10 -3.00 10.13 -7.18
N ALA A 11 -2.89 9.13 -8.05
CA ALA A 11 -3.94 8.15 -8.32
C ALA A 11 -4.06 7.12 -7.18
N ALA A 12 -4.45 7.58 -5.99
CA ALA A 12 -4.71 6.79 -4.80
C ALA A 12 -6.20 6.51 -4.62
N MET A 13 -6.53 5.43 -3.90
CA MET A 13 -7.89 5.13 -3.48
C MET A 13 -7.87 4.42 -2.13
N ASP A 14 -8.85 4.76 -1.29
CA ASP A 14 -9.11 4.12 -0.01
C ASP A 14 -10.58 3.68 0.04
N MET A 15 -10.84 2.44 0.47
CA MET A 15 -12.19 1.92 0.69
C MET A 15 -12.52 1.96 2.17
N LEU A 16 -13.46 2.83 2.52
CA LEU A 16 -13.91 3.03 3.89
C LEU A 16 -15.17 2.21 4.16
N VAL A 17 -15.17 1.46 5.25
CA VAL A 17 -16.32 0.69 5.74
C VAL A 17 -16.75 1.18 7.13
N PRO A 18 -18.03 1.00 7.50
CA PRO A 18 -18.51 1.35 8.83
C PRO A 18 -17.71 0.67 9.94
N ARG A 19 -17.54 1.37 11.07
CA ARG A 19 -16.86 0.93 12.31
C ARG A 19 -15.35 0.73 12.19
N VAL A 20 -14.87 -0.01 11.19
CA VAL A 20 -13.45 -0.38 11.03
C VAL A 20 -12.63 0.71 10.34
N GLY A 21 -13.27 1.58 9.54
CA GLY A 21 -12.58 2.63 8.77
C GLY A 21 -12.03 2.08 7.46
N GLU A 22 -10.75 2.33 7.17
CA GLU A 22 -10.11 1.85 5.93
C GLU A 22 -9.97 0.31 5.95
N LEU A 23 -10.54 -0.37 4.95
CA LEU A 23 -10.40 -1.81 4.76
C LEU A 23 -9.44 -2.17 3.62
N ILE A 24 -9.49 -1.40 2.53
CA ILE A 24 -8.64 -1.57 1.35
C ILE A 24 -7.98 -0.24 1.03
N GLY A 25 -6.68 -0.27 0.78
CA GLY A 25 -5.91 0.87 0.28
C GLY A 25 -5.18 0.48 -1.01
N GLY A 26 -5.16 1.36 -2.00
CA GLY A 26 -4.56 1.05 -3.29
C GLY A 26 -4.18 2.28 -4.10
N SER A 27 -3.51 2.02 -5.22
CA SER A 27 -3.17 3.08 -6.17
C SER A 27 -2.78 2.50 -7.52
N GLN A 28 -2.89 3.36 -8.55
CA GLN A 28 -2.11 3.17 -9.76
C GLN A 28 -0.63 3.41 -9.44
N ARG A 29 0.22 2.53 -9.95
CA ARG A 29 1.67 2.60 -9.75
C ARG A 29 2.26 3.54 -10.78
N GLU A 30 3.31 4.26 -10.40
CA GLU A 30 4.02 5.13 -11.34
C GLU A 30 4.78 4.24 -12.34
N GLU A 31 4.32 4.25 -13.58
CA GLU A 31 4.88 3.49 -14.68
C GLU A 31 6.00 4.24 -15.43
N ARG A 32 6.09 5.57 -15.28
CA ARG A 32 7.10 6.39 -15.97
C ARG A 32 8.40 6.37 -15.16
N LEU A 33 9.47 5.83 -15.74
CA LEU A 33 10.75 5.65 -15.06
C LEU A 33 11.30 6.95 -14.47
N GLU A 34 11.35 8.02 -15.27
CA GLU A 34 11.91 9.32 -14.85
C GLU A 34 11.14 9.92 -13.67
N MET A 35 9.81 9.79 -13.68
CA MET A 35 8.95 10.27 -12.57
C MET A 35 9.19 9.45 -11.31
N LEU A 36 9.33 8.13 -11.44
CA LEU A 36 9.62 7.25 -10.31
C LEU A 36 11.01 7.52 -9.72
N GLU A 37 12.04 7.69 -10.57
CA GLU A 37 13.39 8.03 -10.13
C GLU A 37 13.44 9.39 -9.43
N LYS A 38 12.76 10.41 -9.97
CA LYS A 38 12.61 11.71 -9.32
C LYS A 38 11.96 11.58 -7.94
N ARG A 39 10.91 10.77 -7.81
CA ARG A 39 10.26 10.52 -6.51
C ARG A 39 11.16 9.81 -5.51
N LEU A 40 12.02 8.89 -5.96
CA LEU A 40 13.04 8.28 -5.10
C LEU A 40 14.05 9.32 -4.61
N ASP A 41 14.50 10.23 -5.48
CA ASP A 41 15.41 11.33 -5.12
C ASP A 41 14.76 12.28 -4.10
N ASP A 42 13.51 12.72 -4.36
CA ASP A 42 12.76 13.62 -3.47
C ASP A 42 12.60 13.02 -2.05
N LEU A 43 12.41 11.70 -1.97
CA LEU A 43 12.28 10.95 -0.72
C LEU A 43 13.63 10.48 -0.14
N LYS A 44 14.75 10.80 -0.79
CA LYS A 44 16.12 10.41 -0.40
C LYS A 44 16.28 8.89 -0.26
N LEU A 45 15.67 8.13 -1.17
CA LEU A 45 15.76 6.67 -1.23
C LEU A 45 16.83 6.23 -2.23
N SER A 46 17.59 5.18 -1.89
CA SER A 46 18.67 4.67 -2.75
C SER A 46 18.13 3.98 -4.00
N LYS A 47 18.37 4.56 -5.20
CA LYS A 47 18.01 3.92 -6.47
C LYS A 47 18.65 2.55 -6.66
N GLU A 48 19.86 2.35 -6.12
CA GLU A 48 20.55 1.06 -6.17
C GLU A 48 19.73 -0.02 -5.48
N SER A 49 19.14 0.24 -4.30
CA SER A 49 18.30 -0.74 -3.62
C SER A 49 17.02 -1.10 -4.39
N TYR A 50 16.57 -0.24 -5.29
CA TYR A 50 15.37 -0.42 -6.12
C TYR A 50 15.69 -0.81 -7.57
N TRP A 51 16.93 -1.16 -7.91
CA TRP A 51 17.38 -1.40 -9.29
C TRP A 51 16.42 -2.32 -10.08
N TRP A 52 16.03 -3.44 -9.48
CA TRP A 52 15.15 -4.44 -10.10
C TRP A 52 13.71 -3.94 -10.25
N TYR A 53 13.27 -3.06 -9.36
CA TYR A 53 11.93 -2.47 -9.39
C TYR A 53 11.83 -1.36 -10.45
N LEU A 54 12.93 -0.64 -10.68
CA LEU A 54 13.09 0.32 -11.78
C LEU A 54 13.14 -0.39 -13.14
N ASP A 55 13.74 -1.57 -13.22
CA ASP A 55 13.77 -2.36 -14.46
C ASP A 55 12.37 -2.76 -14.96
N LEU A 56 11.39 -2.91 -14.05
CA LEU A 56 9.98 -3.09 -14.41
C LEU A 56 9.41 -1.92 -15.24
N ARG A 57 10.07 -0.75 -15.24
CA ARG A 57 9.72 0.41 -16.05
C ARG A 57 10.56 0.53 -17.32
N ARG A 58 11.70 -0.17 -17.41
CA ARG A 58 12.62 -0.12 -18.57
C ARG A 58 12.19 -1.06 -19.70
N TYR A 59 11.68 -2.23 -19.36
CA TYR A 59 11.44 -3.29 -20.33
C TYR A 59 9.94 -3.55 -20.55
N GLY A 60 9.28 -2.67 -21.30
CA GLY A 60 7.87 -2.82 -21.66
C GLY A 60 6.92 -2.47 -20.51
N SER A 61 7.10 -1.29 -19.91
CA SER A 61 6.21 -0.83 -18.84
C SER A 61 4.77 -0.64 -19.33
N VAL A 62 3.83 -0.79 -18.42
CA VAL A 62 2.39 -0.67 -18.67
C VAL A 62 1.72 0.11 -17.55
N PRO A 63 0.61 0.81 -17.82
CA PRO A 63 -0.27 1.30 -16.76
C PRO A 63 -0.77 0.11 -15.92
N HIS A 64 -0.49 0.12 -14.62
CA HIS A 64 -0.90 -0.96 -13.72
C HIS A 64 -1.31 -0.40 -12.35
N ALA A 65 -2.29 -1.05 -11.73
CA ALA A 65 -2.81 -0.70 -10.42
C ALA A 65 -2.95 -1.95 -9.55
N GLY A 66 -3.01 -1.74 -8.24
CA GLY A 66 -3.26 -2.80 -7.29
C GLY A 66 -3.62 -2.23 -5.92
N PHE A 67 -4.04 -3.12 -5.02
CA PHE A 67 -4.47 -2.75 -3.67
C PHE A 67 -4.00 -3.79 -2.65
N GLY A 68 -4.02 -3.40 -1.38
CA GLY A 68 -3.85 -4.28 -0.24
C GLY A 68 -5.13 -4.33 0.57
N LEU A 69 -5.40 -5.48 1.18
CA LEU A 69 -6.53 -5.69 2.08
C LEU A 69 -6.00 -6.12 3.45
N GLY A 70 -6.43 -5.44 4.51
CA GLY A 70 -6.13 -5.86 5.88
C GLY A 70 -6.97 -7.07 6.26
N PHE A 71 -6.39 -8.26 6.29
CA PHE A 71 -7.15 -9.50 6.49
C PHE A 71 -7.83 -9.53 7.87
N GLU A 72 -7.13 -9.16 8.94
CA GLU A 72 -7.71 -9.09 10.28
C GLU A 72 -8.81 -8.03 10.38
N ARG A 73 -8.69 -6.92 9.64
CA ARG A 73 -9.76 -5.90 9.54
C ARG A 73 -10.99 -6.44 8.81
N LEU A 74 -10.81 -7.27 7.77
CA LEU A 74 -11.92 -7.95 7.10
C LEU A 74 -12.62 -8.92 8.06
N VAL A 75 -11.86 -9.74 8.79
CA VAL A 75 -12.42 -10.66 9.80
C VAL A 75 -13.19 -9.87 10.85
N GLN A 76 -12.60 -8.79 11.38
CA GLN A 76 -13.24 -7.89 12.34
C GLN A 76 -14.58 -7.34 11.80
N PHE A 77 -14.58 -6.83 10.57
CA PHE A 77 -15.78 -6.30 9.92
C PHE A 77 -16.86 -7.37 9.70
N ALA A 78 -16.47 -8.56 9.25
CA ALA A 78 -17.39 -9.65 8.92
C ALA A 78 -18.00 -10.33 10.17
N THR A 79 -17.23 -10.38 11.27
CA THR A 79 -17.64 -11.04 12.52
C THR A 79 -18.21 -10.10 13.57
N GLY A 80 -17.99 -8.79 13.40
CA GLY A 80 -18.40 -7.77 14.35
C GLY A 80 -17.51 -7.64 15.59
N ILE A 81 -16.39 -8.36 15.65
CA ILE A 81 -15.38 -8.27 16.71
C ILE A 81 -14.92 -6.82 16.89
N ASP A 82 -14.70 -6.38 18.14
CA ASP A 82 -14.33 -4.99 18.43
C ASP A 82 -12.82 -4.76 18.47
N ASN A 83 -12.02 -5.75 18.88
CA ASN A 83 -10.57 -5.63 19.01
C ASN A 83 -9.87 -6.50 17.96
N ILE A 84 -8.96 -5.90 17.18
CA ILE A 84 -8.22 -6.60 16.12
C ILE A 84 -7.40 -7.80 16.66
N ARG A 85 -7.03 -7.77 17.94
CA ARG A 85 -6.32 -8.88 18.61
C ARG A 85 -7.13 -10.17 18.66
N ASP A 86 -8.46 -10.06 18.67
CA ASP A 86 -9.36 -11.21 18.72
C ASP A 86 -9.69 -11.75 17.31
N ALA A 87 -9.24 -11.05 16.26
CA ALA A 87 -9.42 -11.43 14.86
C ALA A 87 -8.29 -12.33 14.32
N ILE A 88 -7.29 -12.66 15.15
CA ILE A 88 -6.17 -13.56 14.83
C ILE A 88 -5.89 -14.46 16.03
N PRO A 89 -5.49 -15.74 15.87
CA PRO A 89 -5.34 -16.66 17.00
C PRO A 89 -4.32 -16.22 18.05
N PHE A 90 -3.15 -15.74 17.60
CA PHE A 90 -2.02 -15.39 18.48
C PHE A 90 -1.49 -14.01 18.08
N PRO A 91 -2.13 -12.92 18.54
CA PRO A 91 -1.78 -11.57 18.15
C PRO A 91 -0.36 -11.21 18.57
N ARG A 92 0.31 -10.38 17.77
CA ARG A 92 1.63 -9.83 18.09
C ARG A 92 1.52 -8.33 18.30
N THR A 93 1.89 -7.87 19.49
CA THR A 93 1.87 -6.45 19.87
C THR A 93 3.13 -6.07 20.64
N PRO A 94 3.48 -4.78 20.77
CA PRO A 94 4.62 -4.37 21.59
C PRO A 94 4.55 -5.00 22.98
N GLY A 95 5.61 -5.72 23.37
CA GLY A 95 5.69 -6.43 24.65
C GLY A 95 4.94 -7.79 24.71
N SER A 96 4.37 -8.28 23.61
CA SER A 96 3.68 -9.59 23.57
C SER A 96 4.03 -10.39 22.31
N ALA A 97 4.61 -11.57 22.52
CA ALA A 97 4.92 -12.54 21.46
C ALA A 97 4.61 -14.00 21.88
N GLU A 98 3.78 -14.18 22.91
CA GLU A 98 3.33 -15.49 23.42
C GLU A 98 2.19 -16.06 22.57
N PHE A 99 1.78 -17.30 22.82
CA PHE A 99 0.57 -17.87 22.20
C PHE A 99 -0.66 -17.25 22.87
#